data_AF-A0AAQ3RZA9-F1
#
_entry.id   AF-A0AAQ3RZA9-F1
#
_cell.length_a   1.000
_cell.length_b   1.000
_cell.length_c   1.000
_cell.angle_alpha   90.00
_cell.angle_beta   90.00
_cell.angle_gamma   90.00
#
_symmetry.space_group_name_H-M   'P 1'
#
loop_
_entity.id
_entity.type
_entity.pdbx_description
1 polymer ?
#
loop_
_entity_poly.entity_id
_entity_poly.type
_entity_poly.pdbx_seq_one_letter_code
_entity_poly.pdbx_strand_id
1 'polypeptide(L)'
;MVSPEDFAFVFFSLFYMYFIAKVAFPSLNPSKDPQVFNPQSKLLQLYALTGATIGLFTPIAYILEGVFEGDKEGIKAATPHVFLLASQVFMEGVASSQKFSAPIRALVPAFYNSRRIFTIVDWVRSEVYKMNQEHSGSAWRVTVGRALAMTNMAFWSFNLFGFMLPFYLPKVLKTYYSENNEKDQ
;
A
#
# COMPACT_ATOMS: atom_id res chain seq x y z
N MET A 1 -10.17 14.17 3.53
CA MET A 1 -10.91 13.95 2.28
C MET A 1 -9.86 13.57 1.27
N VAL A 2 -10.14 12.54 0.48
CA VAL A 2 -9.23 12.06 -0.55
C VAL A 2 -9.00 13.19 -1.56
N SER A 3 -7.74 13.51 -1.85
CA SER A 3 -7.44 14.62 -2.76
C SER A 3 -7.68 14.19 -4.22
N PRO A 4 -7.96 15.13 -5.14
CA PRO A 4 -8.00 14.83 -6.57
C PRO A 4 -6.69 14.20 -7.07
N GLU A 5 -5.55 14.51 -6.44
CA GLU A 5 -4.27 13.88 -6.80
C GLU A 5 -4.25 12.37 -6.50
N ASP A 6 -4.88 11.93 -5.41
CA ASP A 6 -4.95 10.50 -5.08
C ASP A 6 -5.84 9.75 -6.07
N PHE A 7 -6.95 10.34 -6.52
CA PHE A 7 -7.78 9.78 -7.59
C PHE A 7 -7.03 9.75 -8.92
N ALA A 8 -6.38 10.86 -9.28
CA ALA A 8 -5.54 10.93 -10.48
C ALA A 8 -4.43 9.88 -10.42
N PHE A 9 -3.78 9.69 -9.27
CA PHE A 9 -2.77 8.66 -9.07
C PHE A 9 -3.31 7.26 -9.35
N VAL A 10 -4.50 6.90 -8.83
CA VAL A 10 -5.12 5.59 -9.10
C VAL A 10 -5.47 5.41 -10.58
N PHE A 11 -5.97 6.47 -11.23
CA PHE A 11 -6.27 6.43 -12.65
C PHE A 11 -5.00 6.26 -13.49
N PHE A 12 -3.98 7.10 -13.25
CA PHE A 12 -2.72 7.03 -13.99
C PHE A 12 -1.93 5.75 -13.70
N SER A 13 -2.01 5.19 -12.48
CA SER A 13 -1.34 3.94 -12.15
C SER A 13 -1.82 2.80 -13.05
N LEU A 14 -3.13 2.71 -13.33
CA LEU A 14 -3.70 1.76 -14.29
C LEU A 14 -3.02 1.85 -15.65
N PHE A 15 -3.07 3.02 -16.30
CA PHE A 15 -2.47 3.21 -17.62
C PHE A 15 -0.97 2.94 -17.62
N TYR A 16 -0.28 3.40 -16.57
CA TYR A 16 1.16 3.21 -16.44
C TYR A 16 1.53 1.74 -16.33
N MET A 17 0.80 0.94 -15.55
CA MET A 17 1.07 -0.50 -15.46
C MET A 17 0.82 -1.21 -16.79
N TYR A 18 -0.25 -0.88 -17.51
CA TYR A 18 -0.48 -1.44 -18.86
C TYR A 18 0.65 -1.05 -19.83
N PHE A 19 1.13 0.19 -19.77
CA PHE A 19 2.24 0.65 -20.59
C PHE A 19 3.53 -0.12 -20.27
N ILE A 20 3.92 -0.20 -18.99
CA ILE A 20 5.13 -0.90 -18.56
C ILE A 20 5.03 -2.41 -18.83
N ALA A 21 3.84 -3.01 -18.67
CA ALA A 21 3.59 -4.41 -19.00
C ALA A 21 3.82 -4.70 -20.49
N LYS A 22 3.54 -3.75 -21.39
CA LYS A 22 3.76 -3.92 -22.82
C LYS A 22 5.20 -3.61 -23.25
N VAL A 23 5.82 -2.61 -22.64
CA VAL A 23 7.09 -2.03 -23.11
C VAL A 23 8.30 -2.66 -22.41
N ALA A 24 8.25 -2.86 -21.10
CA ALA A 24 9.42 -3.29 -20.31
C ALA A 24 9.31 -4.73 -19.81
N PHE A 25 8.12 -5.17 -19.39
CA PHE A 25 7.93 -6.49 -18.79
C PHE A 25 6.77 -7.27 -19.42
N PRO A 26 6.85 -7.61 -20.73
CA PRO A 26 5.84 -8.43 -21.41
C PRO A 26 5.60 -9.77 -20.69
N SER A 27 4.37 -10.29 -20.79
CA SER A 27 4.05 -11.59 -20.21
C SER A 27 4.72 -12.69 -21.04
N LEU A 28 5.85 -13.20 -20.54
CA LEU A 28 6.69 -14.16 -21.26
C LEU A 28 6.12 -15.58 -21.27
N ASN A 29 5.36 -15.98 -20.24
CA ASN A 29 4.77 -17.32 -20.11
C ASN A 29 3.47 -17.28 -19.27
N PRO A 30 2.27 -17.26 -19.88
CA PRO A 30 1.01 -17.29 -19.13
C PRO A 30 0.75 -18.62 -18.39
N SER A 31 1.58 -19.66 -18.61
CA SER A 31 1.41 -21.01 -18.05
C SER A 31 2.36 -21.35 -16.89
N LYS A 32 3.46 -20.61 -16.72
CA LYS A 32 4.34 -20.70 -15.55
C LYS A 32 4.22 -19.38 -14.81
N ASP A 33 3.45 -19.37 -13.73
CA ASP A 33 3.45 -18.25 -12.80
C ASP A 33 4.59 -18.50 -11.80
N PRO A 34 5.76 -17.83 -11.92
CA PRO A 34 6.77 -17.95 -10.90
C PRO A 34 6.21 -17.36 -9.61
N GLN A 35 5.75 -18.23 -8.72
CA GLN A 35 5.43 -17.86 -7.35
C GLN A 35 6.75 -17.47 -6.66
N VAL A 36 7.13 -16.19 -6.78
CA VAL A 36 8.37 -15.64 -6.22
C VAL A 36 8.45 -15.86 -4.70
N PHE A 37 7.29 -15.94 -4.04
CA PHE A 37 7.14 -16.35 -2.66
C PHE A 37 6.08 -17.44 -2.55
N ASN A 38 6.33 -18.42 -1.67
CA ASN A 38 5.40 -19.51 -1.42
C ASN A 38 4.17 -18.95 -0.67
N PRO A 39 2.96 -18.98 -1.27
CA PRO A 39 1.74 -18.48 -0.64
C PRO A 39 1.33 -19.29 0.60
N GLN A 40 1.87 -20.50 0.77
CA GLN A 40 1.66 -21.33 1.96
C GLN A 40 2.60 -20.98 3.13
N SER A 41 3.50 -20.02 2.95
CA SER A 41 4.38 -19.61 4.05
C SER A 41 3.56 -18.89 5.13
N LYS A 42 3.43 -19.54 6.30
CA LYS A 42 2.71 -18.99 7.46
C LYS A 42 3.23 -17.60 7.87
N LEU A 43 4.52 -17.35 7.69
CA LEU A 43 5.15 -16.05 7.98
C LEU A 43 4.62 -14.94 7.06
N LEU A 44 4.49 -15.19 5.75
CA LEU A 44 3.98 -14.19 4.80
C LEU A 44 2.49 -13.94 5.02
N GLN A 45 1.72 -14.98 5.33
CA GLN A 45 0.30 -14.84 5.67
C GLN A 45 0.12 -14.02 6.95
N LEU A 46 0.93 -14.30 7.98
CA LEU A 46 0.92 -13.51 9.22
C LEU A 46 1.31 -12.05 8.94
N TYR A 47 2.36 -11.83 8.15
CA TYR A 47 2.78 -10.48 7.76
C TYR A 47 1.70 -9.71 6.99
N ALA A 48 1.05 -10.37 6.02
CA ALA A 48 -0.05 -9.78 5.26
C ALA A 48 -1.26 -9.46 6.16
N LEU A 49 -1.60 -10.36 7.08
CA LEU A 49 -2.66 -10.13 8.07
C LEU A 49 -2.32 -8.97 9.00
N THR A 50 -1.09 -8.89 9.50
CA THR A 50 -0.61 -7.76 10.32
C THR A 50 -0.72 -6.45 9.54
N GLY A 51 -0.33 -6.43 8.27
CA GLY A 51 -0.46 -5.25 7.41
C GLY A 51 -1.92 -4.84 7.18
N ALA A 52 -2.81 -5.81 6.95
CA ALA A 52 -4.25 -5.55 6.79
C ALA A 52 -4.87 -5.00 8.08
N THR A 53 -4.50 -5.54 9.24
CA THR A 53 -4.96 -5.04 10.54
C THR A 53 -4.51 -3.61 10.77
N ILE A 54 -3.20 -3.34 10.65
CA ILE A 54 -2.60 -2.02 10.93
C ILE A 54 -3.06 -0.96 9.92
N GLY A 55 -3.09 -1.29 8.62
CA GLY A 55 -3.33 -0.33 7.55
C GLY A 55 -4.79 -0.21 7.09
N LEU A 56 -5.63 -1.22 7.34
CA LEU A 56 -7.02 -1.22 6.87
C LEU A 56 -8.02 -1.26 8.02
N PHE A 57 -8.02 -2.33 8.82
CA PHE A 57 -9.08 -2.54 9.81
C PHE A 57 -9.04 -1.51 10.94
N THR A 58 -7.87 -1.23 11.52
CA THR A 58 -7.77 -0.26 12.61
C THR A 58 -8.06 1.18 12.15
N PRO A 59 -7.55 1.67 11.00
CA PRO A 59 -7.94 2.96 10.45
C PRO A 59 -9.42 3.08 10.10
N ILE A 60 -10.06 2.02 9.58
CA ILE A 60 -11.51 2.02 9.34
C ILE A 60 -12.27 2.18 10.65
N ALA A 61 -11.91 1.43 11.69
CA ALA A 61 -12.55 1.56 13.00
C ALA A 61 -12.42 2.99 13.57
N TYR A 62 -11.22 3.58 13.48
CA TYR A 62 -10.95 4.96 13.88
C TYR A 62 -11.80 6.00 13.11
N ILE A 63 -11.98 5.79 11.81
CA ILE A 63 -12.84 6.63 10.98
C ILE A 63 -14.30 6.49 11.40
N LEU A 64 -14.80 5.27 11.60
CA LEU A 64 -16.18 5.02 12.01
C LEU A 64 -16.50 5.63 13.38
N GLU A 65 -15.62 5.44 14.37
CA GLU A 65 -15.72 6.09 15.68
C GLU A 65 -15.71 7.61 15.53
N GLY A 66 -14.90 8.15 14.60
CA GLY A 66 -14.90 9.58 14.27
C GLY A 66 -16.19 10.12 13.71
N VAL A 67 -16.96 9.31 13.00
CA VAL A 67 -18.29 9.71 12.50
C VAL A 67 -19.26 9.86 13.68
N PHE A 68 -19.20 8.95 14.66
CA PHE A 68 -20.05 9.02 15.85
C PHE A 68 -19.68 10.20 16.77
N GLU A 69 -18.40 10.51 16.91
CA GLU A 69 -17.91 11.59 17.79
C GLU A 69 -17.83 12.97 17.08
N GLY A 70 -18.01 13.02 15.76
CA GLY A 70 -17.95 14.26 14.99
C GLY A 70 -16.54 14.79 14.69
N ASP A 71 -15.49 13.97 14.84
CA ASP A 71 -14.10 14.36 14.54
C ASP A 71 -13.81 14.36 13.03
N LYS A 72 -14.16 15.47 12.38
CA LYS A 72 -13.93 15.66 10.95
C LYS A 72 -12.45 15.69 10.58
N GLU A 73 -11.58 16.16 11.47
CA GLU A 73 -10.14 16.32 11.18
C GLU A 73 -9.41 14.97 11.18
N GLY A 74 -9.64 14.13 12.18
CA GLY A 74 -9.07 12.77 12.22
C GLY A 74 -9.55 11.90 11.07
N ILE A 75 -10.84 11.96 10.76
CA ILE A 75 -11.40 11.29 9.58
C ILE A 75 -10.72 11.80 8.31
N LYS A 76 -10.63 13.13 8.15
CA LYS A 76 -10.05 13.77 6.96
C LYS A 76 -8.61 13.34 6.72
N ALA A 77 -7.83 13.15 7.78
CA ALA A 77 -6.44 12.75 7.74
C ALA A 77 -6.22 11.25 7.49
N ALA A 78 -7.02 10.37 8.09
CA ALA A 78 -6.88 8.91 7.92
C ALA A 78 -7.45 8.39 6.58
N THR A 79 -8.45 9.08 6.00
CA THR A 79 -9.17 8.59 4.81
C THR A 79 -8.27 8.36 3.58
N PRO A 80 -7.34 9.28 3.20
CA PRO A 80 -6.48 9.08 2.02
C PRO A 80 -5.61 7.82 2.11
N HIS A 81 -5.12 7.50 3.31
CA HIS A 81 -4.36 6.28 3.56
C HIS A 81 -5.19 5.02 3.26
N VAL A 82 -6.41 4.93 3.82
CA VAL A 82 -7.32 3.80 3.62
C VAL A 82 -7.75 3.69 2.16
N PHE A 83 -8.04 4.81 1.50
CA PHE A 83 -8.38 4.86 0.09
C PHE A 83 -7.27 4.26 -0.80
N LEU A 84 -6.01 4.67 -0.57
CA LEU A 84 -4.88 4.15 -1.34
C LEU A 84 -4.63 2.67 -1.07
N LEU A 85 -4.77 2.20 0.18
CA LEU A 85 -4.60 0.78 0.49
C LEU A 85 -5.71 -0.08 -0.15
N ALA A 86 -6.96 0.35 -0.09
CA ALA A 86 -8.06 -0.34 -0.76
C ALA A 86 -7.87 -0.37 -2.29
N SER A 87 -7.44 0.76 -2.86
CA SER A 87 -7.11 0.85 -4.29
C SER A 87 -5.94 -0.05 -4.67
N GLN A 88 -4.94 -0.21 -3.81
CA GLN A 88 -3.84 -1.15 -4.01
C GLN A 88 -4.35 -2.59 -4.06
N VAL A 89 -5.17 -3.01 -3.10
CA VAL A 89 -5.74 -4.37 -3.06
C VAL A 89 -6.56 -4.66 -4.32
N PHE A 90 -7.37 -3.70 -4.76
CA PHE A 90 -8.09 -3.80 -6.03
C PHE A 90 -7.11 -3.99 -7.20
N MET A 91 -6.03 -3.19 -7.23
CA MET A 91 -5.05 -3.23 -8.30
C MET A 91 -4.24 -4.52 -8.37
N GLU A 92 -3.90 -5.08 -7.21
CA GLU A 92 -3.27 -6.40 -7.11
C GLU A 92 -4.19 -7.49 -7.66
N GLY A 93 -5.50 -7.37 -7.43
CA GLY A 93 -6.53 -8.22 -8.03
C GLY A 93 -6.57 -8.10 -9.57
N VAL A 94 -6.55 -6.87 -10.09
CA VAL A 94 -6.48 -6.62 -11.54
C VAL A 94 -5.22 -7.24 -12.13
N ALA A 95 -4.05 -6.97 -11.52
CA ALA A 95 -2.77 -7.48 -11.99
C ALA A 95 -2.66 -9.01 -11.98
N SER A 96 -3.30 -9.66 -11.01
CA SER A 96 -3.37 -11.12 -10.90
C SER A 96 -4.32 -11.72 -11.94
N SER A 97 -5.48 -11.09 -12.19
CA SER A 97 -6.47 -11.57 -13.16
C SER A 97 -6.02 -11.46 -14.63
N GLN A 98 -5.30 -10.39 -14.97
CA GLN A 98 -4.85 -10.10 -16.34
C GLN A 98 -3.56 -10.85 -16.75
N LYS A 99 -3.07 -11.78 -15.90
CA LYS A 99 -1.82 -12.53 -16.12
C LYS A 99 -0.61 -11.63 -16.41
N PHE A 100 -0.52 -10.49 -15.73
CA PHE A 100 0.67 -9.66 -15.81
C PHE A 100 1.90 -10.41 -15.29
N SER A 101 3.09 -10.04 -15.79
CA SER A 101 4.37 -10.59 -15.36
C SER A 101 4.65 -10.26 -13.89
N ALA A 102 5.50 -11.06 -13.25
CA ALA A 102 5.85 -10.88 -11.84
C ALA A 102 6.38 -9.46 -11.50
N PRO A 103 7.22 -8.80 -12.34
CA PRO A 103 7.64 -7.42 -12.10
C PRO A 103 6.50 -6.41 -12.03
N ILE A 104 5.47 -6.54 -12.87
CA ILE A 104 4.31 -5.65 -12.86
C ILE A 104 3.48 -5.87 -11.59
N ARG A 105 3.27 -7.14 -11.21
CA ARG A 105 2.58 -7.47 -9.95
C ARG A 105 3.31 -6.92 -8.73
N ALA A 106 4.65 -6.92 -8.76
CA ALA A 106 5.48 -6.37 -7.70
C ALA A 106 5.53 -4.82 -7.69
N LEU A 107 5.41 -4.21 -8.87
CA LEU A 107 5.35 -2.76 -9.03
C LEU A 107 4.11 -2.17 -8.36
N VAL A 108 2.97 -2.88 -8.40
CA VAL A 108 1.71 -2.41 -7.82
C VAL A 108 1.86 -2.02 -6.34
N PRO A 109 2.20 -2.94 -5.40
CA PRO A 109 2.38 -2.57 -4.01
C PRO A 109 3.49 -1.53 -3.81
N ALA A 110 4.55 -1.52 -4.63
CA ALA A 110 5.67 -0.59 -4.47
C ALA A 110 5.24 0.85 -4.78
N PHE A 111 4.49 1.00 -5.87
CA PHE A 111 4.02 2.28 -6.36
C PHE A 111 2.98 2.88 -5.41
N TYR A 112 2.01 2.07 -4.98
CA TYR A 112 1.01 2.48 -4.01
C TYR A 112 1.61 2.78 -2.63
N ASN A 113 2.58 1.98 -2.16
CA ASN A 113 3.25 2.25 -0.89
C ASN A 113 4.03 3.56 -0.93
N SER A 114 4.69 3.86 -2.05
CA SER A 114 5.41 5.12 -2.25
C SER A 114 4.49 6.33 -2.10
N ARG A 115 3.29 6.31 -2.72
CA ARG A 115 2.30 7.40 -2.56
C ARG A 115 1.72 7.42 -1.14
N ARG A 116 1.43 6.26 -0.57
CA ARG A 116 0.85 6.12 0.78
C ARG A 116 1.73 6.71 1.88
N ILE A 117 3.05 6.66 1.76
CA ILE A 117 3.93 7.28 2.76
C ILE A 117 3.65 8.78 2.89
N PHE A 118 3.40 9.49 1.79
CA PHE A 118 3.06 10.91 1.85
C PHE A 118 1.75 11.16 2.59
N THR A 119 0.72 10.36 2.33
CA THR A 119 -0.58 10.52 3.01
C THR A 119 -0.49 10.18 4.50
N ILE A 120 0.35 9.21 4.89
CA ILE A 120 0.62 8.93 6.30
C ILE A 120 1.40 10.07 6.95
N VAL A 121 2.38 10.67 6.27
CA VAL A 121 3.13 11.83 6.80
C VAL A 121 2.18 12.99 7.08
N ASP A 122 1.23 13.27 6.18
CA ASP A 122 0.23 14.29 6.39
C ASP A 122 -0.72 13.95 7.56
N TRP A 123 -1.06 12.67 7.74
CA TRP A 123 -1.81 12.20 8.90
C TRP A 123 -1.04 12.35 10.21
N VAL A 124 0.24 11.96 10.25
CA VAL A 124 1.09 12.17 11.43
C VAL A 124 1.19 13.66 11.77
N ARG A 125 1.40 14.52 10.76
CA ARG A 125 1.43 15.98 10.96
C ARG A 125 0.12 16.48 11.55
N SER A 126 -1.04 16.07 11.03
CA SER A 126 -2.32 16.52 11.57
C SER A 126 -2.52 16.10 13.03
N GLU A 127 -2.14 14.88 13.41
CA GLU A 127 -2.24 14.40 14.80
C GLU A 127 -1.23 15.06 15.76
N VAL A 128 -0.10 15.54 15.24
CA VAL A 128 0.86 16.34 16.01
C VAL A 128 0.34 17.77 16.20
N TYR A 129 -0.16 18.42 15.14
CA TYR A 129 -0.69 19.78 15.21
C TYR A 129 -1.93 19.91 16.08
N LYS A 130 -2.77 18.87 16.17
CA LYS A 130 -3.91 18.80 17.10
C LYS A 130 -3.51 19.01 18.57
N MET A 131 -2.26 18.74 18.95
CA MET A 131 -1.75 18.96 20.31
C MET A 131 -1.56 20.43 20.67
N ASN A 132 -1.33 21.28 19.66
CA ASN A 132 -0.98 22.69 19.86
C ASN A 132 -2.20 23.60 19.89
N GLN A 133 -3.39 23.07 19.62
CA GLN A 133 -4.65 23.80 19.70
C GLN A 133 -5.50 23.17 20.81
N GLU A 134 -6.12 23.99 21.66
CA GLU A 134 -7.16 23.57 22.60
C GLU A 134 -8.38 23.08 21.80
N HIS A 135 -8.32 21.84 21.31
CA HIS A 135 -9.41 21.22 20.56
C HIS A 135 -10.33 20.45 21.50
N SER A 136 -11.64 20.60 21.28
CA SER A 136 -12.75 20.00 22.03
C SER A 136 -12.95 18.49 21.77
N GLY A 137 -11.86 17.74 21.57
CA GLY A 137 -11.89 16.28 21.39
C GLY A 137 -11.47 15.56 22.67
N SER A 138 -11.98 14.34 22.88
CA SER A 138 -11.53 13.50 23.99
C SER A 138 -10.00 13.28 23.90
N ALA A 139 -9.27 13.55 24.99
CA ALA A 139 -7.81 13.35 25.06
C ALA A 139 -7.37 11.92 24.68
N TRP A 140 -8.25 10.95 24.91
CA TRP A 140 -8.10 9.57 24.47
C TRP A 140 -7.97 9.46 22.94
N ARG A 141 -8.85 10.12 22.19
CA ARG A 141 -8.91 10.05 20.73
C ARG A 141 -7.65 10.62 20.08
N VAL A 142 -7.12 11.73 20.61
CA VAL A 142 -5.86 12.33 20.14
C VAL A 142 -4.70 11.35 20.32
N THR A 143 -4.67 10.64 21.46
CA THR A 143 -3.64 9.64 21.75
C THR A 143 -3.75 8.45 20.80
N VAL A 144 -4.97 7.94 20.58
CA VAL A 144 -5.24 6.82 19.66
C VAL A 144 -4.90 7.19 18.21
N GLY A 145 -5.34 8.36 17.73
CA GLY A 145 -5.05 8.84 16.38
C GLY A 145 -3.55 8.95 16.13
N ARG A 146 -2.80 9.51 17.09
CA ARG A 146 -1.34 9.60 17.03
C ARG A 146 -0.67 8.24 17.00
N ALA A 147 -1.03 7.35 17.92
CA ALA A 147 -0.46 6.01 17.96
C ALA A 147 -0.70 5.30 16.62
N LEU A 148 -1.92 5.40 16.09
CA LEU A 148 -2.30 4.77 14.83
C LEU A 148 -1.54 5.33 13.62
N ALA A 149 -1.40 6.65 13.52
CA ALA A 149 -0.65 7.30 12.46
C ALA A 149 0.84 6.91 12.51
N MET A 150 1.44 6.92 13.71
CA MET A 150 2.85 6.54 13.91
C MET A 150 3.11 5.06 13.61
N THR A 151 2.22 4.16 14.04
CA THR A 151 2.32 2.73 13.74
C THR A 151 2.22 2.48 12.23
N ASN A 152 1.30 3.16 11.53
CA ASN A 152 1.21 3.08 10.09
C ASN A 152 2.48 3.61 9.41
N MET A 153 3.02 4.74 9.88
CA MET A 153 4.25 5.30 9.33
C MET A 153 5.42 4.31 9.45
N ALA A 154 5.60 3.73 10.65
CA ALA A 154 6.66 2.76 10.90
C ALA A 154 6.50 1.50 10.04
N PHE A 155 5.29 0.91 10.03
CA PHE A 155 5.03 -0.33 9.31
C PHE A 155 5.21 -0.17 7.80
N TRP A 156 4.62 0.87 7.20
CA TRP A 156 4.66 1.07 5.75
C TRP A 156 6.02 1.57 5.24
N SER A 157 6.75 2.34 6.06
CA SER A 157 8.14 2.70 5.77
C SER A 157 9.05 1.46 5.81
N PHE A 158 8.92 0.61 6.84
CA PHE A 158 9.66 -0.65 6.90
C PHE A 158 9.28 -1.58 5.73
N ASN A 159 7.99 -1.66 5.39
CA ASN A 159 7.54 -2.44 4.24
C ASN A 159 8.22 -1.95 2.94
N LEU A 160 8.26 -0.64 2.69
CA LEU A 160 8.87 -0.11 1.46
C LEU A 160 10.40 -0.25 1.46
N PHE A 161 11.06 0.33 2.46
CA PHE A 161 12.51 0.50 2.48
C PHE A 161 13.25 -0.69 3.08
N GLY A 162 12.62 -1.44 3.98
CA GLY A 162 13.22 -2.60 4.65
C GLY A 162 12.95 -3.92 3.92
N PHE A 163 11.82 -4.06 3.21
CA PHE A 163 11.44 -5.31 2.55
C PHE A 163 11.31 -5.18 1.03
N MET A 164 10.47 -4.26 0.55
CA MET A 164 10.08 -4.21 -0.87
C MET A 164 11.24 -3.84 -1.79
N LEU A 165 11.88 -2.71 -1.55
CA LEU A 165 12.97 -2.20 -2.37
C LEU A 165 14.25 -3.06 -2.28
N PRO A 166 14.75 -3.45 -1.08
CA PRO A 166 16.02 -4.16 -0.99
C PRO A 166 15.93 -5.65 -1.32
N PHE A 167 14.80 -6.32 -1.07
CA PHE A 167 14.71 -7.78 -1.19
C PHE A 167 13.67 -8.25 -2.20
N TYR A 168 12.44 -7.76 -2.11
CA TYR A 168 11.33 -8.25 -2.94
C TYR A 168 11.55 -7.92 -4.42
N LEU A 169 11.77 -6.64 -4.76
CA LEU A 169 11.89 -6.18 -6.14
C LEU A 169 13.12 -6.80 -6.84
N PRO A 170 14.34 -6.84 -6.24
CA PRO A 170 15.49 -7.48 -6.86
C PRO A 170 15.26 -8.97 -7.11
N LYS A 171 14.61 -9.68 -6.18
CA LYS A 171 14.29 -11.09 -6.34
C LYS A 171 13.33 -11.32 -7.51
N VAL A 172 12.27 -10.52 -7.60
CA VAL A 172 11.28 -10.59 -8.70
C VAL A 172 11.94 -10.33 -10.05
N LEU A 173 12.77 -9.29 -10.15
CA LEU A 173 13.46 -8.94 -11.39
C LEU A 173 14.46 -10.03 -11.80
N LYS A 174 15.25 -10.55 -10.85
CA LYS A 174 16.19 -11.64 -11.10
C LYS A 174 15.47 -12.87 -11.65
N THR A 175 14.38 -13.30 -11.02
CA THR A 175 13.59 -14.44 -11.50
C THR A 175 13.06 -14.21 -12.91
N TYR A 176 12.48 -13.04 -13.18
CA TYR A 176 11.95 -12.71 -14.51
C TYR A 176 13.02 -12.76 -15.61
N TYR A 177 14.21 -12.21 -15.37
CA TYR A 177 15.29 -12.21 -16.38
C TYR A 177 15.97 -13.58 -16.52
N SER A 178 16.11 -14.35 -15.43
CA SER A 178 16.66 -15.71 -15.51
C SER A 178 15.79 -16.65 -16.34
N GLU A 179 14.48 -16.56 -16.20
CA GLU A 179 13.53 -17.34 -17.04
C GLU A 179 13.59 -16.95 -18.52
N ASN A 180 14.01 -15.73 -18.85
CA ASN A 180 14.17 -15.31 -20.23
C ASN A 180 15.44 -15.91 -20.85
N ASN A 181 16.55 -15.91 -20.11
CA ASN A 181 17.82 -16.44 -20.60
C ASN A 181 17.78 -17.96 -20.87
N GLU A 182 17.01 -18.71 -20.09
CA GLU A 182 16.78 -20.16 -20.34
C GLU A 182 15.99 -20.44 -21.63
N LYS A 183 15.33 -19.44 -22.23
CA LYS A 183 14.61 -19.59 -23.49
C LYS A 183 15.47 -19.32 -24.73
N ASP A 184 16.54 -18.53 -24.57
CA ASP A 184 17.46 -18.18 -25.64
C ASP A 184 18.59 -19.22 -25.81
N GLN A 185 18.57 -20.31 -25.02
CA GLN A 185 19.43 -21.50 -25.11
C GLN A 185 18.68 -22.69 -25.69
#